data_AF-A0A2I0NWA6-F1
#
_entry.id   AF-A0A2I0NWA6-F1
#
_cell.length_a   1.000
_cell.length_b   1.000
_cell.length_c   1.000
_cell.angle_alpha   90.00
_cell.angle_beta   90.00
_cell.angle_gamma   90.00
#
_symmetry.space_group_name_H-M   'P 1'
#
loop_
_entity.id
_entity.type
_entity.pdbx_description
1 polymer ?
#
loop_
_entity_poly.entity_id
_entity_poly.type
_entity_poly.pdbx_seq_one_letter_code
_entity_poly.pdbx_strand_id
1 'polypeptide(L)'
;MQWYSPTADKTAEKIGWLPKSPFQKEVAAADAAFGVPGILSFFFRDNFLVATVIGASFMLFFMGIGHVLDIKKSRNISVYNGGSVVYFDLLLPVAMIVLLVLWKTGY
;
A
#
# COMPACT_ATOMS: atom_id res chain seq x y z
N MET A 1 -10.38 -23.61 13.87
CA MET A 1 -9.26 -22.84 13.28
C MET A 1 -9.82 -21.50 12.81
N GLN A 2 -9.78 -20.46 13.65
CA GLN A 2 -10.39 -19.17 13.33
C GLN A 2 -9.52 -18.39 12.35
N TRP A 3 -9.66 -18.73 11.06
CA TRP A 3 -9.08 -17.99 9.95
C TRP A 3 -9.85 -16.68 9.64
N TYR A 4 -10.80 -16.25 10.48
CA TYR A 4 -11.52 -14.99 10.34
C TYR A 4 -11.29 -14.16 11.61
N SER A 5 -10.50 -13.09 11.50
CA SER A 5 -10.32 -12.14 12.60
C SER A 5 -11.38 -11.05 12.48
N PRO A 6 -12.05 -10.64 13.57
CA PRO A 6 -12.98 -9.51 13.57
C PRO A 6 -12.36 -8.21 13.03
N THR A 7 -11.04 -8.08 13.04
CA THR A 7 -10.34 -6.92 12.47
C THR A 7 -10.35 -6.90 10.94
N ALA A 8 -10.22 -8.07 10.28
CA ALA A 8 -10.25 -8.15 8.82
C ALA A 8 -11.64 -7.78 8.28
N ASP A 9 -12.70 -8.24 8.96
CA ASP A 9 -14.09 -7.92 8.59
C ASP A 9 -14.36 -6.41 8.74
N LYS A 10 -13.96 -5.81 9.87
CA LYS A 10 -14.09 -4.36 10.09
C LYS A 10 -13.32 -3.53 9.06
N THR A 11 -12.14 -4.00 8.62
CA THR A 11 -11.38 -3.32 7.57
C THR A 11 -12.10 -3.40 6.23
N ALA A 12 -12.60 -4.59 5.84
CA ALA A 12 -13.37 -4.76 4.62
C ALA A 12 -14.61 -3.84 4.58
N GLU A 13 -15.36 -3.78 5.68
CA GLU A 13 -16.52 -2.89 5.82
C GLU A 13 -16.16 -1.42 5.63
N LYS A 14 -15.01 -0.97 6.17
CA LYS A 14 -14.53 0.41 6.00
C LYS A 14 -14.02 0.74 4.60
N ILE A 15 -13.58 -0.27 3.84
CA ILE A 15 -13.25 -0.15 2.41
C ILE A 15 -14.55 -0.14 1.58
N GLY A 16 -15.67 -0.61 2.12
CA GLY A 16 -16.92 -0.81 1.39
C GLY A 16 -16.96 -2.16 0.65
N TRP A 17 -16.13 -3.12 1.07
CA TRP A 17 -16.10 -4.48 0.52
C TRP A 17 -16.87 -5.45 1.43
N LEU A 18 -17.28 -6.58 0.87
CA LEU A 18 -17.92 -7.64 1.63
C LEU A 18 -16.94 -8.23 2.67
N PRO A 19 -17.36 -8.38 3.95
CA PRO A 19 -16.53 -9.01 4.98
C PRO A 19 -16.37 -10.51 4.72
N LYS A 20 -15.52 -11.17 5.52
CA LYS A 20 -15.25 -12.62 5.47
C LYS A 20 -14.62 -13.11 4.17
N SER A 21 -13.93 -12.22 3.45
CA SER A 21 -13.10 -12.58 2.30
C SER A 21 -11.71 -13.02 2.74
N PRO A 22 -11.18 -14.17 2.27
CA PRO A 22 -9.80 -14.58 2.56
C PRO A 22 -8.76 -13.60 1.97
N PHE A 23 -9.15 -12.85 0.93
CA PHE A 23 -8.26 -11.93 0.21
C PHE A 23 -7.68 -10.83 1.11
N GLN A 24 -8.40 -10.39 2.15
CA GLN A 24 -7.90 -9.38 3.09
C GLN A 24 -6.61 -9.81 3.79
N LYS A 25 -6.44 -11.12 4.00
CA LYS A 25 -5.23 -11.67 4.61
C LYS A 25 -4.08 -11.78 3.64
N GLU A 26 -4.38 -12.12 2.38
CA GLU A 26 -3.37 -12.14 1.32
C GLU A 26 -2.83 -10.74 1.06
N VAL A 27 -3.71 -9.73 1.02
CA VAL A 27 -3.33 -8.32 0.94
C VAL A 27 -2.49 -7.93 2.16
N ALA A 28 -2.94 -8.23 3.38
CA ALA A 28 -2.14 -7.92 4.58
C ALA A 28 -0.76 -8.61 4.58
N ALA A 29 -0.66 -9.83 4.07
CA ALA A 29 0.61 -10.54 3.94
C ALA A 29 1.50 -9.91 2.85
N ALA A 30 0.91 -9.49 1.72
CA ALA A 30 1.62 -8.76 0.67
C ALA A 30 2.14 -7.41 1.19
N ASP A 31 1.32 -6.63 1.89
CA ASP A 31 1.71 -5.36 2.51
C ASP A 31 2.87 -5.56 3.48
N ALA A 32 2.80 -6.60 4.33
CA ALA A 32 3.88 -6.95 5.24
C ALA A 32 5.17 -7.34 4.50
N ALA A 33 5.06 -8.04 3.36
CA ALA A 33 6.19 -8.44 2.54
C ALA A 33 6.93 -7.24 1.91
N PHE A 34 6.26 -6.10 1.68
CA PHE A 34 6.90 -4.84 1.26
C PHE A 34 7.35 -3.98 2.45
N GLY A 35 6.63 -4.04 3.58
CA GLY A 35 7.01 -3.33 4.80
C GLY A 35 8.33 -3.83 5.41
N VAL A 36 8.60 -5.14 5.36
CA VAL A 36 9.83 -5.73 5.89
C VAL A 36 11.08 -5.19 5.18
N PRO A 37 11.21 -5.22 3.84
CA PRO A 37 12.30 -4.54 3.13
C PRO A 37 12.38 -3.04 3.43
N GLY A 38 11.25 -2.37 3.64
CA GLY A 38 11.20 -0.98 4.11
C GLY A 38 12.01 -0.75 5.38
N ILE A 39 11.78 -1.58 6.40
CA ILE A 39 12.54 -1.54 7.67
C ILE A 39 14.00 -1.93 7.44
N LEU A 40 14.24 -3.02 6.71
CA LEU A 40 15.59 -3.55 6.46
C LEU A 40 16.47 -2.57 5.67
N SER A 41 15.87 -1.68 4.87
CA SER A 41 16.60 -0.65 4.13
C SER A 41 17.36 0.33 5.02
N PHE A 42 16.97 0.48 6.29
CA PHE A 42 17.74 1.26 7.26
C PHE A 42 19.13 0.65 7.53
N PHE A 43 19.26 -0.67 7.44
CA PHE A 43 20.50 -1.40 7.75
C PHE A 43 21.33 -1.69 6.50
N PHE A 44 20.71 -2.16 5.41
CA PHE A 44 21.44 -2.57 4.20
C PHE A 44 21.73 -1.43 3.22
N ARG A 45 20.88 -0.38 3.19
CA ARG A 45 21.06 0.85 2.39
C ARG A 45 21.27 0.61 0.89
N ASP A 46 21.74 1.64 0.18
CA ASP A 46 22.13 1.61 -1.23
C ASP A 46 21.18 0.87 -2.18
N ASN A 47 21.66 -0.15 -2.88
CA ASN A 47 20.88 -0.85 -3.89
C ASN A 47 19.71 -1.63 -3.28
N PHE A 48 19.81 -2.02 -1.99
CA PHE A 48 18.70 -2.63 -1.27
C PHE A 48 17.57 -1.61 -1.05
N LEU A 49 17.93 -0.37 -0.66
CA LEU A 49 16.98 0.73 -0.55
C LEU A 49 16.36 1.06 -1.92
N VAL A 50 17.16 1.09 -2.99
CA VAL A 50 16.66 1.33 -4.36
C VAL A 50 15.63 0.25 -4.76
N ALA A 51 15.95 -1.03 -4.59
CA ALA A 51 15.03 -2.13 -4.91
C ALA A 51 13.74 -2.07 -4.08
N THR A 52 13.87 -1.73 -2.79
CA THR A 52 12.72 -1.55 -1.89
C THR A 52 11.81 -0.42 -2.36
N VAL A 53 12.37 0.75 -2.69
CA VAL A 53 11.60 1.89 -3.19
C VAL A 53 10.91 1.56 -4.50
N ILE A 54 11.57 0.85 -5.43
CA ILE A 54 10.95 0.41 -6.68
C ILE A 54 9.74 -0.49 -6.37
N GLY A 55 9.94 -1.55 -5.59
CA GLY A 55 8.87 -2.51 -5.26
C GLY A 55 7.68 -1.85 -4.57
N ALA A 56 7.94 -1.06 -3.52
CA ALA A 56 6.89 -0.35 -2.78
C ALA A 56 6.16 0.68 -3.66
N SER A 57 6.88 1.39 -4.53
CA SER A 57 6.27 2.37 -5.45
C SER A 57 5.30 1.72 -6.43
N PHE A 58 5.69 0.58 -7.02
CA PHE A 58 4.81 -0.18 -7.91
C PHE A 58 3.55 -0.66 -7.19
N MET A 59 3.73 -1.26 -6.01
CA MET A 59 2.63 -1.77 -5.20
C MET A 59 1.61 -0.68 -4.85
N LEU A 60 2.07 0.43 -4.24
CA LEU A 60 1.22 1.55 -3.86
C LEU A 60 0.54 2.21 -5.08
N PHE A 61 1.28 2.43 -6.16
CA PHE A 61 0.71 3.06 -7.35
C PHE A 61 -0.44 2.24 -7.95
N PHE A 62 -0.30 0.90 -8.02
CA PHE A 62 -1.37 0.04 -8.51
C PHE A 62 -2.55 -0.08 -7.53
N MET A 63 -2.33 0.00 -6.21
CA MET A 63 -3.43 0.12 -5.24
C MET A 63 -4.21 1.42 -5.43
N GLY A 64 -3.51 2.55 -5.60
CA GLY A 64 -4.12 3.84 -5.88
C GLY A 64 -4.94 3.83 -7.18
N ILE A 65 -4.42 3.20 -8.25
CA ILE A 65 -5.20 2.96 -9.48
C ILE A 65 -6.45 2.13 -9.17
N GLY A 66 -6.32 1.05 -8.39
CA GLY A 66 -7.43 0.21 -7.96
C GLY A 66 -8.54 1.01 -7.29
N HIS A 67 -8.19 1.89 -6.35
CA HIS A 67 -9.13 2.80 -5.70
C HIS A 67 -9.81 3.76 -6.69
N VAL A 68 -9.04 4.40 -7.57
CA VAL A 68 -9.61 5.31 -8.60
C VAL A 68 -10.60 4.59 -9.51
N LEU A 69 -10.26 3.37 -9.93
CA LEU A 69 -11.13 2.56 -10.79
C LEU A 69 -12.40 2.13 -10.05
N ASP A 70 -12.30 1.71 -8.79
CA ASP A 70 -13.46 1.36 -7.98
C ASP A 70 -14.37 2.57 -7.78
N ILE A 71 -13.84 3.72 -7.33
CA ILE A 71 -14.59 4.97 -7.18
C ILE A 71 -15.32 5.34 -8.48
N LYS A 72 -14.66 5.22 -9.64
CA LYS A 72 -15.26 5.55 -10.93
C LYS A 72 -16.41 4.61 -11.31
N LYS A 73 -16.27 3.31 -11.02
CA LYS A 73 -17.23 2.28 -11.45
C LYS A 73 -18.39 2.09 -10.48
N SER A 74 -18.09 2.01 -9.18
CA SER A 74 -19.06 1.66 -8.13
C SER A 74 -19.51 2.85 -7.29
N ARG A 75 -18.89 4.04 -7.47
CA ARG A 75 -19.09 5.22 -6.62
C ARG A 75 -18.77 4.96 -5.14
N ASN A 76 -17.95 3.94 -4.87
CA ASN A 76 -17.53 3.59 -3.52
C ASN A 76 -16.54 4.64 -2.97
N ILE A 77 -17.04 5.59 -2.19
CA ILE A 77 -16.25 6.63 -1.51
C ILE A 77 -16.07 6.34 -0.01
N SER A 78 -16.10 5.06 0.37
CA SER A 78 -15.90 4.64 1.76
C SER A 78 -14.56 5.12 2.31
N VAL A 79 -14.46 5.28 3.63
CA VAL A 79 -13.33 5.95 4.29
C VAL A 79 -11.96 5.33 3.99
N TYR A 80 -11.89 4.01 3.74
CA TYR A 80 -10.64 3.31 3.36
C TYR A 80 -10.56 2.98 1.86
N ASN A 81 -11.39 3.61 1.03
CA ASN A 81 -11.33 3.49 -0.43
C ASN A 81 -11.17 4.83 -1.14
N GLY A 82 -11.77 5.89 -0.60
CA GLY A 82 -11.72 7.25 -1.13
C GLY A 82 -10.88 8.21 -0.28
N GLY A 83 -10.55 9.36 -0.86
CA GLY A 83 -9.88 10.45 -0.15
C GLY A 83 -8.42 10.15 0.18
N SER A 84 -8.07 10.21 1.47
CA SER A 84 -6.67 10.20 1.94
C SER A 84 -5.89 8.96 1.49
N VAL A 85 -6.52 7.79 1.46
CA VAL A 85 -5.84 6.54 1.04
C VAL A 85 -5.38 6.63 -0.42
N VAL A 86 -6.20 7.20 -1.31
CA VAL A 86 -5.87 7.36 -2.73
C VAL A 86 -4.70 8.33 -2.92
N TYR A 87 -4.71 9.44 -2.17
CA TYR A 87 -3.60 10.38 -2.21
C TYR A 87 -2.31 9.77 -1.68
N PHE A 88 -2.39 8.99 -0.61
CA PHE A 88 -1.24 8.30 -0.05
C PHE A 88 -0.63 7.32 -1.07
N ASP A 89 -1.47 6.46 -1.64
CA ASP A 89 -1.05 5.44 -2.60
C ASP A 89 -0.43 6.01 -3.89
N LEU A 90 -0.89 7.19 -4.34
CA LEU A 90 -0.39 7.81 -5.56
C LEU A 90 0.77 8.78 -5.32
N LEU A 91 0.80 9.49 -4.18
CA LEU A 91 1.80 10.54 -3.92
C LEU A 91 3.00 10.03 -3.12
N LEU A 92 2.82 9.04 -2.25
CA LEU A 92 3.94 8.48 -1.49
C LEU A 92 5.02 7.86 -2.41
N PRO A 93 4.68 7.11 -3.48
CA PRO A 93 5.67 6.66 -4.45
C PRO A 93 6.52 7.79 -5.02
N VAL A 94 5.89 8.91 -5.38
CA VAL A 94 6.58 10.10 -5.90
C VAL A 94 7.52 10.66 -4.84
N ALA A 95 7.05 10.81 -3.60
CA ALA A 95 7.88 11.30 -2.50
C ALA A 95 9.08 10.38 -2.23
N MET A 96 8.88 9.06 -2.20
CA MET A 96 9.96 8.09 -1.99
C MET A 96 11.00 8.15 -3.10
N ILE A 97 10.57 8.24 -4.37
CA ILE A 97 11.47 8.35 -5.52
C ILE A 97 12.27 9.66 -5.47
N VAL A 98 11.61 10.79 -5.18
CA VAL A 98 12.29 12.09 -5.04
C VAL A 98 13.32 12.05 -3.92
N LEU A 99 12.96 11.54 -2.74
CA LEU A 99 13.89 11.42 -1.60
C LEU A 99 15.06 10.49 -1.92
N LEU A 100 14.82 9.38 -2.61
CA LEU A 100 15.87 8.46 -3.05
C LEU A 100 16.84 9.14 -4.02
N VAL A 101 16.33 9.89 -4.99
CA VAL A 101 17.15 10.64 -5.96
C VAL A 101 17.98 11.69 -5.24
N LEU A 102 17.37 12.51 -4.39
CA LEU A 102 18.07 13.53 -3.60
C LEU A 102 19.22 12.91 -2.81
N TRP A 103 18.92 11.85 -2.05
CA TRP A 103 19.91 11.10 -1.28
C TRP A 103 21.06 10.56 -2.14
N LYS A 104 20.76 9.99 -3.31
CA LYS A 104 21.79 9.48 -4.24
C LYS A 104 22.62 10.58 -4.89
N THR A 105 22.07 11.79 -5.03
CA THR A 105 22.77 12.95 -5.58
C THR A 105 23.52 13.77 -4.52
N GLY A 106 23.48 13.37 -3.25
CA GLY A 106 24.25 14.00 -2.17
C GLY A 106 23.63 15.27 -1.58
N TYR A 107 22.32 15.49 -1.77
CA TYR A 107 21.53 16.43 -0.98
C TYR A 107 21.00 15.75 0.28
#